data_AF-A0A661NNU3-F1
#
_entry.id   AF-A0A661NNU3-F1
#
_cell.length_a   1.000
_cell.length_b   1.000
_cell.length_c   1.000
_cell.angle_alpha   90.00
_cell.angle_beta   90.00
_cell.angle_gamma   90.00
#
_symmetry.space_group_name_H-M   'P 1'
#
loop_
_entity.id
_entity.type
_entity.pdbx_description
1 polymer ?
#
loop_
_entity_poly.entity_id
_entity_poly.type
_entity_poly.pdbx_seq_one_letter_code
_entity_poly.pdbx_strand_id
1 'polypeptide(L)'
;MDLNDNGEKDDGETFPDERSDGWCDPATRRCGHSAPPSNPDVHAGAICERASDCEADGVCFPAFNGFPDGYCSKRGCDVPGLECAPGGRCQIRGVGFHHCLAACEVGREAGIPDLVLGLTGHSPECRVGYTCFWGGVPGSREGGCLPGNYNAITEPNIGELCMADSDCYSPFALGFCLSGVCSVADCISPDLPTDLCGTSECYFNPSFSSNSACLVPCTSPDECATGLACGEEISPGTTHCTTLCTDDAECQVGYSCSAVGADRVCQPT
;
A
#
# COMPACT_ATOMS: atom_id res chain seq x y z
N MET A 1 -29.12 13.47 9.45
CA MET A 1 -28.08 14.44 9.86
C MET A 1 -27.23 14.47 8.63
N ASP A 2 -27.58 15.40 7.74
CA ASP A 2 -27.35 15.21 6.31
C ASP A 2 -26.03 15.88 5.96
N LEU A 3 -25.23 15.15 5.20
CA LEU A 3 -23.90 15.54 4.76
C LEU A 3 -24.03 16.10 3.35
N ASN A 4 -23.25 17.13 3.04
CA ASN A 4 -23.12 17.59 1.66
C ASN A 4 -22.30 16.58 0.82
N ASP A 5 -22.19 16.83 -0.49
CA ASP A 5 -21.50 15.95 -1.47
C ASP A 5 -20.03 15.61 -1.13
N ASN A 6 -19.46 16.27 -0.12
CA ASN A 6 -18.08 16.11 0.34
C ASN A 6 -17.97 15.42 1.71
N GLY A 7 -19.09 15.02 2.34
CA GLY A 7 -19.09 14.38 3.66
C GLY A 7 -18.89 15.36 4.84
N GLU A 8 -19.00 16.68 4.61
CA GLU A 8 -18.93 17.68 5.66
C GLU A 8 -20.30 18.03 6.24
N LYS A 9 -20.28 18.56 7.46
CA LYS A 9 -21.48 18.99 8.19
C LYS A 9 -21.96 20.32 7.62
N ASP A 10 -23.05 20.28 6.87
CA ASP A 10 -23.66 21.44 6.21
C ASP A 10 -24.20 22.44 7.25
N ASP A 11 -23.74 23.69 7.15
CA ASP A 11 -24.02 24.83 8.03
C ASP A 11 -25.28 25.62 7.64
N GLY A 12 -26.10 25.07 6.73
CA GLY A 12 -27.54 25.29 6.76
C GLY A 12 -28.14 26.18 5.68
N GLU A 13 -27.46 26.38 4.55
CA GLU A 13 -28.09 26.97 3.36
C GLU A 13 -27.59 26.31 2.05
N THR A 14 -27.80 25.01 1.91
CA THR A 14 -27.89 24.38 0.58
C THR A 14 -29.12 23.49 0.52
N PHE A 15 -29.99 23.77 -0.45
CA PHE A 15 -31.12 22.90 -0.78
C PHE A 15 -30.59 21.49 -1.04
N PRO A 16 -31.26 20.41 -0.59
CA PRO A 16 -30.92 19.07 -1.06
C PRO A 16 -30.96 19.12 -2.58
N ASP A 17 -29.89 18.68 -3.26
CA ASP A 17 -30.00 18.37 -4.68
C ASP A 17 -31.16 17.37 -4.77
N GLU A 18 -32.27 17.76 -5.42
CA GLU A 18 -33.45 16.93 -5.59
C GLU A 18 -33.13 15.62 -6.36
N ARG A 19 -31.88 15.45 -6.80
CA ARG A 19 -31.33 14.26 -7.44
C ARG A 19 -30.49 13.36 -6.53
N SER A 20 -30.21 13.75 -5.28
CA SER A 20 -29.48 12.90 -4.34
C SER A 20 -30.44 11.92 -3.68
N ASP A 21 -30.25 10.63 -3.96
CA ASP A 21 -30.98 9.51 -3.39
C ASP A 21 -30.20 8.87 -2.22
N GLY A 22 -29.32 9.65 -1.59
CA GLY A 22 -28.58 9.27 -0.42
C GLY A 22 -29.48 9.12 0.81
N TRP A 23 -29.26 8.09 1.62
CA TRP A 23 -29.83 7.96 2.96
C TRP A 23 -28.73 7.66 3.96
N CYS A 24 -28.94 7.98 5.25
CA CYS A 24 -28.07 7.50 6.31
C CYS A 24 -28.83 6.59 7.27
N ASP A 25 -28.35 5.36 7.45
CA ASP A 25 -28.85 4.41 8.42
C ASP A 25 -28.19 4.67 9.79
N PRO A 26 -28.95 5.13 10.80
CA PRO A 26 -28.41 5.44 12.12
C PRO A 26 -28.02 4.19 12.92
N ALA A 27 -28.55 3.00 12.58
CA ALA A 27 -28.20 1.76 13.26
C ALA A 27 -26.79 1.29 12.88
N THR A 28 -26.45 1.41 11.61
CA THR A 28 -25.10 1.09 11.10
C THR A 28 -24.16 2.29 11.12
N ARG A 29 -24.69 3.51 11.33
CA ARG A 29 -24.00 4.81 11.20
C ARG A 29 -23.34 4.99 9.83
N ARG A 30 -24.02 4.55 8.77
CA ARG A 30 -23.52 4.61 7.39
C ARG A 30 -24.47 5.41 6.52
N CYS A 31 -23.92 6.11 5.54
CA CYS A 31 -24.70 6.70 4.46
C CYS A 31 -24.56 5.83 3.21
N GLY A 32 -25.68 5.54 2.57
CA GLY A 32 -25.82 4.78 1.33
C GLY A 32 -26.51 5.62 0.26
N HIS A 33 -26.57 5.11 -0.96
CA HIS A 33 -27.30 5.74 -2.07
C HIS A 33 -27.99 4.68 -2.93
N SER A 34 -29.16 5.02 -3.49
CA SER A 34 -30.18 4.05 -3.91
C SER A 34 -29.99 3.57 -5.32
N ALA A 35 -29.36 4.40 -6.12
CA ALA A 35 -29.11 4.15 -7.51
C ALA A 35 -27.89 3.24 -7.58
N PRO A 36 -28.06 1.95 -7.95
CA PRO A 36 -27.03 1.36 -8.79
C PRO A 36 -26.78 2.38 -9.92
N PRO A 37 -25.52 2.69 -10.24
CA PRO A 37 -25.25 3.60 -11.32
C PRO A 37 -26.04 3.11 -12.53
N SER A 38 -26.60 4.03 -13.30
CA SER A 38 -27.25 3.71 -14.59
C SER A 38 -26.38 2.84 -15.52
N ASN A 39 -25.10 2.69 -15.16
CA ASN A 39 -24.11 1.82 -15.73
C ASN A 39 -23.78 0.61 -14.81
N PRO A 40 -24.20 -0.63 -15.15
CA PRO A 40 -23.83 -1.84 -14.42
C PRO A 40 -22.33 -2.19 -14.52
N ASP A 41 -21.56 -1.52 -15.37
CA ASP A 41 -20.12 -1.72 -15.51
C ASP A 41 -19.29 -0.94 -14.48
N VAL A 42 -19.93 -0.23 -13.55
CA VAL A 42 -19.23 0.45 -12.47
C VAL A 42 -18.92 -0.52 -11.35
N HIS A 43 -17.62 -0.77 -11.15
CA HIS A 43 -17.09 -1.67 -10.14
C HIS A 43 -15.98 -0.98 -9.35
N ALA A 44 -15.56 -1.60 -8.26
CA ALA A 44 -14.38 -1.18 -7.53
C ALA A 44 -13.19 -1.03 -8.48
N GLY A 45 -12.49 0.09 -8.39
CA GLY A 45 -11.51 0.46 -9.39
C GLY A 45 -11.94 1.61 -10.26
N ALA A 46 -13.20 1.70 -10.71
CA ALA A 46 -13.67 2.62 -11.76
C ALA A 46 -13.33 4.10 -11.51
N ILE A 47 -13.13 4.87 -12.58
CA ILE A 47 -12.91 6.33 -12.54
C ILE A 47 -14.20 6.98 -12.05
N CYS A 48 -14.09 7.98 -11.18
CA CYS A 48 -15.24 8.70 -10.66
C CYS A 48 -14.88 10.12 -10.25
N GLU A 49 -15.88 11.01 -10.27
CA GLU A 49 -15.75 12.35 -9.71
C GLU A 49 -16.59 12.49 -8.43
N ARG A 50 -17.63 11.65 -8.27
CA ARG A 50 -18.58 11.67 -7.16
C ARG A 50 -19.07 10.27 -6.81
N ALA A 51 -19.60 10.10 -5.61
CA ALA A 51 -20.06 8.79 -5.11
C ALA A 51 -21.14 8.13 -5.98
N SER A 52 -22.00 8.92 -6.63
CA SER A 52 -23.04 8.41 -7.54
C SER A 52 -22.52 7.89 -8.88
N ASP A 53 -21.23 8.09 -9.18
CA ASP A 53 -20.58 7.42 -10.31
C ASP A 53 -20.11 5.99 -9.93
N CYS A 54 -20.25 5.60 -8.66
CA CYS A 54 -19.83 4.31 -8.11
C CYS A 54 -20.99 3.34 -7.93
N GLU A 55 -20.67 2.06 -7.66
CA GLU A 55 -21.68 1.04 -7.34
C GLU A 55 -22.56 1.46 -6.15
N ALA A 56 -23.73 0.81 -5.97
CA ALA A 56 -24.60 1.08 -4.82
C ALA A 56 -23.81 0.97 -3.50
N ASP A 57 -24.01 1.93 -2.59
CA ASP A 57 -23.23 2.09 -1.35
C ASP A 57 -21.71 2.32 -1.55
N GLY A 58 -21.29 2.59 -2.79
CA GLY A 58 -19.95 2.93 -3.17
C GLY A 58 -19.62 4.39 -2.86
N VAL A 59 -18.33 4.64 -2.62
CA VAL A 59 -17.73 5.95 -2.45
C VAL A 59 -16.74 6.20 -3.57
N CYS A 60 -16.69 7.44 -4.03
CA CYS A 60 -15.60 7.88 -4.89
C CYS A 60 -14.44 8.39 -4.03
N PHE A 61 -13.28 7.76 -4.14
CA PHE A 61 -12.06 8.31 -3.59
C PHE A 61 -11.46 9.30 -4.59
N PRO A 62 -11.44 10.61 -4.29
CA PRO A 62 -11.00 11.62 -5.24
C PRO A 62 -9.47 11.63 -5.42
N ALA A 63 -9.03 12.26 -6.51
CA ALA A 63 -7.62 12.31 -6.90
C ALA A 63 -6.65 12.87 -5.85
N PHE A 64 -7.09 13.84 -5.06
CA PHE A 64 -6.26 14.44 -4.01
C PHE A 64 -5.94 13.47 -2.86
N ASN A 65 -6.63 12.33 -2.75
CA ASN A 65 -6.33 11.28 -1.78
C ASN A 65 -5.33 10.24 -2.32
N GLY A 66 -4.56 10.59 -3.36
CA GLY A 66 -3.58 9.69 -3.96
C GLY A 66 -4.18 8.66 -4.92
N PHE A 67 -5.42 8.84 -5.38
CA PHE A 67 -6.09 7.96 -6.35
C PHE A 67 -6.23 8.64 -7.72
N PRO A 68 -5.27 8.52 -8.64
CA PRO A 68 -5.32 9.20 -9.94
C PRO A 68 -6.68 9.05 -10.63
N ASP A 69 -7.26 10.18 -11.05
CA ASP A 69 -8.55 10.28 -11.73
C ASP A 69 -9.78 9.80 -10.94
N GLY A 70 -9.63 9.57 -9.64
CA GLY A 70 -10.68 9.06 -8.79
C GLY A 70 -10.85 7.55 -8.87
N TYR A 71 -11.35 6.96 -7.78
CA TYR A 71 -11.45 5.51 -7.63
C TYR A 71 -12.72 5.10 -6.88
N CYS A 72 -13.61 4.39 -7.57
CA CYS A 72 -14.76 3.79 -6.94
C CYS A 72 -14.36 2.65 -6.02
N SER A 73 -14.93 2.65 -4.82
CA SER A 73 -14.74 1.59 -3.84
C SER A 73 -15.96 1.50 -2.93
N LYS A 74 -16.05 0.44 -2.12
CA LYS A 74 -17.11 0.26 -1.12
C LYS A 74 -16.48 -0.15 0.21
N ARG A 75 -16.96 0.44 1.30
CA ARG A 75 -16.45 0.22 2.66
C ARG A 75 -17.22 -0.90 3.36
N GLY A 76 -16.51 -1.74 4.11
CA GLY A 76 -17.08 -2.81 4.92
C GLY A 76 -17.64 -3.95 4.10
N CYS A 77 -16.93 -4.34 3.05
CA CYS A 77 -17.29 -5.42 2.14
C CYS A 77 -17.26 -6.83 2.76
N ASP A 78 -16.82 -6.92 4.01
CA ASP A 78 -16.89 -8.08 4.87
C ASP A 78 -18.28 -8.26 5.50
N VAL A 79 -19.16 -7.25 5.40
CA VAL A 79 -20.51 -7.26 5.95
C VAL A 79 -21.51 -7.75 4.90
N PRO A 80 -22.42 -8.70 5.25
CA PRO A 80 -23.45 -9.17 4.33
C PRO A 80 -24.30 -8.02 3.75
N GLY A 81 -24.52 -8.05 2.43
CA GLY A 81 -25.21 -7.00 1.68
C GLY A 81 -24.34 -5.85 1.20
N LEU A 82 -23.06 -5.81 1.60
CA LEU A 82 -22.06 -4.84 1.15
C LEU A 82 -20.93 -5.49 0.36
N GLU A 83 -21.16 -6.67 -0.17
CA GLU A 83 -20.18 -7.37 -1.00
C GLU A 83 -19.79 -6.52 -2.20
N CYS A 84 -18.57 -6.75 -2.69
CA CYS A 84 -18.09 -6.09 -3.88
C CYS A 84 -18.86 -6.55 -5.11
N ALA A 85 -19.12 -5.63 -6.04
CA ALA A 85 -19.58 -5.98 -7.38
C ALA A 85 -18.61 -6.96 -8.08
N PRO A 86 -19.07 -7.68 -9.13
CA PRO A 86 -18.20 -8.52 -9.95
C PRO A 86 -16.94 -7.79 -10.42
N GLY A 87 -15.79 -8.46 -10.36
CA GLY A 87 -14.48 -7.84 -10.65
C GLY A 87 -13.88 -7.04 -9.49
N GLY A 88 -14.65 -6.80 -8.42
CA GLY A 88 -14.14 -6.27 -7.17
C GLY A 88 -13.72 -7.38 -6.20
N ARG A 89 -12.80 -7.06 -5.29
CA ARG A 89 -12.38 -7.92 -4.19
C ARG A 89 -12.41 -7.17 -2.88
N CYS A 90 -12.92 -7.85 -1.85
CA CYS A 90 -12.85 -7.33 -0.49
C CYS A 90 -11.45 -7.52 0.08
N GLN A 91 -10.76 -6.43 0.39
CA GLN A 91 -9.39 -6.43 0.88
C GLN A 91 -9.23 -5.44 2.04
N ILE A 92 -8.51 -5.86 3.08
CA ILE A 92 -8.11 -5.01 4.21
C ILE A 92 -6.68 -4.49 4.06
N ARG A 93 -5.80 -5.27 3.42
CA ARG A 93 -4.37 -4.99 3.31
C ARG A 93 -4.08 -3.83 2.37
N GLY A 94 -3.10 -3.01 2.75
CA GLY A 94 -2.74 -1.76 2.08
C GLY A 94 -3.70 -0.59 2.37
N VAL A 95 -4.93 -0.86 2.84
CA VAL A 95 -5.95 0.17 3.13
C VAL A 95 -6.21 0.34 4.63
N GLY A 96 -6.06 -0.72 5.42
CA GLY A 96 -6.26 -0.74 6.87
C GLY A 96 -7.68 -1.07 7.34
N PHE A 97 -8.61 -1.22 6.40
CA PHE A 97 -10.01 -1.57 6.64
C PHE A 97 -10.62 -2.22 5.40
N HIS A 98 -11.69 -3.01 5.57
CA HIS A 98 -12.30 -3.78 4.49
C HIS A 98 -12.85 -2.87 3.39
N HIS A 99 -12.24 -2.98 2.21
CA HIS A 99 -12.53 -2.19 1.03
C HIS A 99 -12.71 -3.05 -0.21
N CYS A 100 -13.66 -2.68 -1.07
CA CYS A 100 -13.70 -3.20 -2.42
C CYS A 100 -12.63 -2.52 -3.27
N LEU A 101 -11.69 -3.31 -3.76
CA LEU A 101 -10.67 -2.90 -4.73
C LEU A 101 -10.93 -3.62 -6.05
N ALA A 102 -10.50 -3.07 -7.18
CA ALA A 102 -10.41 -3.85 -8.42
C ALA A 102 -9.56 -5.09 -8.17
N ALA A 103 -10.09 -6.27 -8.46
CA ALA A 103 -9.37 -7.52 -8.28
C ALA A 103 -8.21 -7.63 -9.28
N CYS A 104 -7.11 -8.24 -8.84
CA CYS A 104 -5.93 -8.47 -9.67
C CYS A 104 -5.19 -9.73 -9.19
N GLU A 105 -4.19 -10.17 -9.95
CA GLU A 105 -3.32 -11.28 -9.57
C GLU A 105 -1.86 -10.84 -9.54
N VAL A 106 -1.22 -10.99 -8.39
CA VAL A 106 0.21 -10.67 -8.20
C VAL A 106 1.07 -11.64 -9.00
N GLY A 107 2.12 -11.13 -9.64
CA GLY A 107 3.11 -11.93 -10.36
C GLY A 107 2.62 -12.48 -11.69
N ARG A 108 1.48 -11.99 -12.22
CA ARG A 108 0.96 -12.40 -13.54
C ARG A 108 1.91 -12.04 -14.69
N GLU A 109 2.81 -11.09 -14.46
CA GLU A 109 3.86 -10.65 -15.38
C GLU A 109 5.06 -11.59 -15.45
N ALA A 110 5.19 -12.52 -14.50
CA ALA A 110 6.31 -13.46 -14.45
C ALA A 110 6.38 -14.28 -15.76
N GLY A 111 7.45 -14.08 -16.52
CA GLY A 111 7.70 -14.80 -17.78
C GLY A 111 7.33 -14.04 -19.05
N ILE A 112 6.97 -12.75 -18.98
CA ILE A 112 6.79 -11.90 -20.16
C ILE A 112 8.11 -11.15 -20.43
N PRO A 113 8.88 -11.50 -21.49
CA PRO A 113 10.27 -11.03 -21.68
C PRO A 113 10.43 -9.51 -21.88
N ASP A 114 9.34 -8.82 -22.26
CA ASP A 114 9.31 -7.40 -22.58
C ASP A 114 8.44 -6.57 -21.62
N LEU A 115 7.74 -7.21 -20.66
CA LEU A 115 7.23 -6.49 -19.49
C LEU A 115 8.40 -6.29 -18.53
N VAL A 116 9.31 -5.41 -18.93
CA VAL A 116 10.08 -4.64 -17.96
C VAL A 116 9.05 -4.04 -17.00
N LEU A 117 9.24 -4.31 -15.71
CA LEU A 117 8.28 -4.12 -14.63
C LEU A 117 7.99 -2.64 -14.30
N GLY A 118 7.57 -1.88 -15.32
CA GLY A 118 7.09 -0.52 -15.18
C GLY A 118 6.84 0.22 -16.48
N LEU A 119 6.45 -0.50 -17.54
CA LEU A 119 5.65 0.12 -18.61
C LEU A 119 4.18 -0.31 -18.56
N THR A 120 3.87 -1.49 -18.00
CA THR A 120 2.52 -1.91 -17.59
C THR A 120 2.57 -3.02 -16.51
N GLY A 121 3.43 -2.87 -15.49
CA GLY A 121 3.60 -3.85 -14.41
C GLY A 121 2.52 -3.71 -13.34
N HIS A 122 1.28 -4.02 -13.70
CA HIS A 122 0.10 -3.61 -12.94
C HIS A 122 -0.77 -4.78 -12.48
N SER A 123 -0.51 -6.01 -12.91
CA SER A 123 -1.54 -6.95 -13.37
C SER A 123 -2.32 -6.27 -14.51
N PRO A 124 -2.57 -6.91 -15.67
CA PRO A 124 -3.37 -6.30 -16.75
C PRO A 124 -4.77 -5.80 -16.31
N GLU A 125 -5.20 -6.17 -15.10
CA GLU A 125 -6.40 -5.75 -14.39
C GLU A 125 -6.28 -4.37 -13.71
N CYS A 126 -5.09 -3.92 -13.30
CA CYS A 126 -4.95 -2.58 -12.72
C CYS A 126 -4.64 -1.54 -13.78
N ARG A 127 -5.29 -0.38 -13.62
CA ARG A 127 -5.09 0.80 -14.45
C ARG A 127 -3.69 1.40 -14.24
N VAL A 128 -3.26 2.24 -15.19
CA VAL A 128 -2.02 3.03 -15.07
C VAL A 128 -2.05 3.86 -13.78
N GLY A 129 -0.92 3.89 -13.06
CA GLY A 129 -0.79 4.56 -11.76
C GLY A 129 -1.20 3.71 -10.55
N TYR A 130 -1.57 2.46 -10.77
CA TYR A 130 -1.99 1.51 -9.74
C TYR A 130 -1.16 0.23 -9.80
N THR A 131 -1.13 -0.51 -8.70
CA THR A 131 -0.44 -1.79 -8.55
C THR A 131 -1.37 -2.83 -8.00
N CYS A 132 -1.15 -4.09 -8.39
CA CYS A 132 -1.72 -5.20 -7.67
C CYS A 132 -1.06 -5.38 -6.30
N PHE A 133 -1.79 -5.08 -5.22
CA PHE A 133 -1.33 -5.28 -3.85
C PHE A 133 -1.80 -6.62 -3.32
N TRP A 134 -0.88 -7.47 -2.82
CA TRP A 134 -1.19 -8.84 -2.42
C TRP A 134 -2.19 -8.93 -1.27
N GLY A 135 -3.19 -9.79 -1.41
CA GLY A 135 -4.24 -9.98 -0.39
C GLY A 135 -3.77 -10.62 0.92
N GLY A 136 -2.54 -11.13 0.98
CA GLY A 136 -1.93 -11.66 2.21
C GLY A 136 -2.32 -13.09 2.57
N VAL A 137 -2.98 -13.81 1.68
CA VAL A 137 -3.36 -15.21 1.88
C VAL A 137 -2.26 -16.11 1.32
N PRO A 138 -1.50 -16.84 2.15
CA PRO A 138 -0.40 -17.70 1.68
C PRO A 138 -0.85 -18.65 0.57
N GLY A 139 -0.08 -18.72 -0.51
CA GLY A 139 -0.39 -19.55 -1.68
C GLY A 139 -1.48 -19.00 -2.62
N SER A 140 -2.12 -17.89 -2.28
CA SER A 140 -3.02 -17.17 -3.19
C SER A 140 -2.28 -16.03 -3.89
N ARG A 141 -2.51 -15.85 -5.19
CA ARG A 141 -2.03 -14.69 -5.96
C ARG A 141 -3.00 -13.53 -5.96
N GLU A 142 -4.19 -13.71 -5.41
CA GLU A 142 -5.21 -12.69 -5.47
C GLU A 142 -4.73 -11.43 -4.76
N GLY A 143 -4.98 -10.27 -5.36
CA GLY A 143 -4.71 -8.94 -4.80
C GLY A 143 -5.84 -7.95 -5.09
N GLY A 144 -5.57 -6.69 -4.80
CA GLY A 144 -6.43 -5.56 -5.12
C GLY A 144 -5.61 -4.38 -5.63
N CYS A 145 -6.14 -3.67 -6.63
CA CYS A 145 -5.46 -2.54 -7.25
C CYS A 145 -5.45 -1.32 -6.31
N LEU A 146 -4.27 -0.90 -5.87
CA LEU A 146 -4.05 0.32 -5.08
C LEU A 146 -3.17 1.29 -5.83
N PRO A 147 -3.24 2.60 -5.54
CA PRO A 147 -2.27 3.54 -6.08
C PRO A 147 -0.85 3.09 -5.75
N GLY A 148 0.04 3.20 -6.73
CA GLY A 148 1.43 2.80 -6.57
C GLY A 148 2.22 3.07 -7.83
N ASN A 149 3.49 3.40 -7.64
CA ASN A 149 4.41 3.65 -8.73
C ASN A 149 5.15 2.36 -9.08
N TYR A 150 4.85 1.76 -10.23
CA TYR A 150 5.72 0.76 -10.85
C TYR A 150 6.54 1.49 -11.90
N ASN A 151 7.83 1.63 -11.62
CA ASN A 151 8.78 2.24 -12.53
C ASN A 151 9.51 1.13 -13.30
N ALA A 152 9.86 1.36 -14.57
CA ALA A 152 10.54 0.39 -15.43
C ALA A 152 11.98 0.13 -14.96
N ILE A 153 12.13 -0.43 -13.77
CA ILE A 153 13.40 -0.63 -13.09
C ILE A 153 13.58 -2.13 -12.93
N THR A 154 14.74 -2.60 -13.38
CA THR A 154 15.10 -4.02 -13.39
C THR A 154 15.86 -4.46 -12.14
N GLU A 155 16.39 -3.51 -11.37
CA GLU A 155 17.20 -3.77 -10.18
C GLU A 155 16.56 -3.05 -8.99
N PRO A 156 16.11 -3.77 -7.95
CA PRO A 156 15.58 -3.13 -6.75
C PRO A 156 16.72 -2.47 -5.96
N ASN A 157 16.45 -1.34 -5.31
CA ASN A 157 17.42 -0.65 -4.45
C ASN A 157 17.28 -1.00 -2.96
N ILE A 158 17.01 -2.26 -2.66
CA ILE A 158 16.87 -2.74 -1.28
C ILE A 158 18.15 -2.44 -0.49
N GLY A 159 18.01 -1.86 0.70
CA GLY A 159 19.13 -1.49 1.55
C GLY A 159 19.69 -0.08 1.31
N GLU A 160 19.25 0.62 0.25
CA GLU A 160 19.63 2.02 0.04
C GLU A 160 18.87 2.97 0.96
N LEU A 161 19.45 4.14 1.27
CA LEU A 161 18.80 5.17 2.06
C LEU A 161 17.61 5.78 1.31
N CYS A 162 16.53 6.06 2.03
CA CYS A 162 15.34 6.73 1.50
C CYS A 162 14.78 7.76 2.48
N MET A 163 14.03 8.72 1.94
CA MET A 163 13.23 9.68 2.70
C MET A 163 11.73 9.48 2.50
N ALA A 164 11.34 8.83 1.40
CA ALA A 164 9.95 8.52 1.07
C ALA A 164 9.85 7.22 0.29
N ASP A 165 8.65 6.62 0.26
CA ASP A 165 8.37 5.40 -0.53
C ASP A 165 8.69 5.57 -2.01
N SER A 166 8.59 6.81 -2.54
CA SER A 166 8.95 7.13 -3.93
C SER A 166 10.43 6.93 -4.26
N ASP A 167 11.31 6.89 -3.25
CA ASP A 167 12.75 6.63 -3.44
C ASP A 167 13.04 5.14 -3.61
N CYS A 168 12.05 4.28 -3.30
CA CYS A 168 12.20 2.84 -3.26
C CYS A 168 11.49 2.19 -4.43
N TYR A 169 12.25 1.38 -5.16
CA TYR A 169 11.77 0.75 -6.37
C TYR A 169 12.12 -0.72 -6.38
N SER A 170 11.22 -1.50 -6.96
CA SER A 170 11.43 -2.92 -7.16
C SER A 170 10.72 -3.35 -8.43
N PRO A 171 11.30 -4.32 -9.17
CA PRO A 171 10.63 -4.87 -10.32
C PRO A 171 9.40 -5.67 -9.88
N PHE A 172 9.46 -6.38 -8.76
CA PHE A 172 8.54 -7.50 -8.53
C PHE A 172 7.42 -7.20 -7.53
N ALA A 173 7.55 -6.11 -6.77
CA ALA A 173 6.60 -5.72 -5.73
C ALA A 173 6.74 -4.24 -5.37
N LEU A 174 5.85 -3.74 -4.51
CA LEU A 174 5.85 -2.35 -4.08
C LEU A 174 7.10 -2.05 -3.24
N GLY A 175 7.96 -1.15 -3.75
CA GLY A 175 9.03 -0.55 -2.96
C GLY A 175 8.45 0.41 -1.91
N PHE A 176 9.03 0.41 -0.71
CA PHE A 176 8.64 1.33 0.35
C PHE A 176 9.83 1.66 1.27
N CYS A 177 9.76 2.81 1.93
CA CYS A 177 10.81 3.30 2.81
C CYS A 177 10.53 2.82 4.24
N LEU A 178 11.29 1.81 4.68
CA LEU A 178 11.18 1.25 6.02
C LEU A 178 12.32 1.77 6.89
N SER A 179 11.99 2.60 7.89
CA SER A 179 12.97 3.15 8.83
C SER A 179 14.17 3.78 8.10
N GLY A 180 13.90 4.54 7.04
CA GLY A 180 14.89 5.26 6.24
C GLY A 180 15.74 4.39 5.29
N VAL A 181 15.36 3.12 5.11
CA VAL A 181 16.01 2.19 4.18
C VAL A 181 14.98 1.60 3.22
N CYS A 182 15.34 1.48 1.95
CA CYS A 182 14.46 0.90 0.94
C CYS A 182 14.27 -0.60 1.15
N SER A 183 13.01 -1.00 1.09
CA SER A 183 12.57 -2.38 1.16
C SER A 183 11.50 -2.68 0.12
N VAL A 184 11.09 -3.94 0.05
CA VAL A 184 10.05 -4.44 -0.86
C VAL A 184 8.99 -5.14 -0.04
N ALA A 185 7.76 -4.70 -0.24
CA ALA A 185 6.58 -5.24 0.43
C ALA A 185 6.28 -6.66 -0.07
N ASP A 186 5.64 -7.46 0.79
CA ASP A 186 5.04 -8.74 0.37
C ASP A 186 6.03 -9.71 -0.27
N CYS A 187 7.32 -9.69 0.13
CA CYS A 187 8.36 -10.54 -0.44
C CYS A 187 8.12 -12.07 -0.24
N ILE A 188 7.15 -12.45 0.59
CA ILE A 188 6.67 -13.84 0.72
C ILE A 188 5.53 -14.21 -0.24
N SER A 189 5.05 -13.27 -1.06
CA SER A 189 3.96 -13.51 -2.01
C SER A 189 4.34 -14.66 -2.96
N PRO A 190 3.39 -15.53 -3.31
CA PRO A 190 3.67 -16.65 -4.19
C PRO A 190 4.23 -16.19 -5.54
N ASP A 191 5.13 -17.02 -6.09
CA ASP A 191 5.72 -16.88 -7.43
C ASP A 191 6.57 -15.63 -7.67
N LEU A 192 6.90 -14.90 -6.61
CA LEU A 192 7.99 -13.96 -6.63
C LEU A 192 9.32 -14.71 -6.85
N PRO A 193 10.30 -14.09 -7.53
CA PRO A 193 11.63 -14.66 -7.65
C PRO A 193 12.19 -15.00 -6.26
N THR A 194 12.80 -16.18 -6.13
CA THR A 194 13.41 -16.61 -4.85
C THR A 194 14.56 -15.71 -4.41
N ASP A 195 15.13 -14.96 -5.35
CA ASP A 195 16.18 -13.97 -5.17
C ASP A 195 15.67 -12.52 -5.18
N LEU A 196 14.37 -12.30 -4.94
CA LEU A 196 13.76 -10.97 -4.87
C LEU A 196 14.55 -10.00 -3.97
N CYS A 197 14.95 -10.49 -2.80
CA CYS A 197 15.68 -9.68 -1.82
C CYS A 197 17.17 -9.57 -2.14
N GLY A 198 17.67 -10.21 -3.21
CA GLY A 198 19.09 -10.26 -3.53
C GLY A 198 19.92 -10.88 -2.41
N THR A 199 20.83 -10.11 -1.84
CA THR A 199 21.62 -10.49 -0.65
C THR A 199 20.89 -10.28 0.67
N SER A 200 19.73 -9.64 0.64
CA SER A 200 18.87 -9.42 1.80
C SER A 200 17.97 -10.62 2.07
N GLU A 201 17.35 -10.66 3.24
CA GLU A 201 16.41 -11.72 3.62
C GLU A 201 14.97 -11.19 3.61
N CYS A 202 14.04 -12.03 3.14
CA CYS A 202 12.62 -11.72 3.25
C CYS A 202 12.14 -12.04 4.67
N TYR A 203 11.81 -11.01 5.43
CA TYR A 203 11.36 -11.13 6.80
C TYR A 203 9.85 -10.96 6.91
N PHE A 204 9.16 -11.85 7.62
CA PHE A 204 7.73 -11.69 7.92
C PHE A 204 7.54 -10.97 9.26
N ASN A 205 6.90 -9.80 9.23
CA ASN A 205 6.42 -9.11 10.42
C ASN A 205 4.97 -8.65 10.22
N PRO A 206 4.00 -9.18 11.00
CA PRO A 206 2.60 -8.80 10.88
C PRO A 206 2.31 -7.35 11.30
N SER A 207 3.28 -6.67 11.92
CA SER A 207 3.20 -5.25 12.26
C SER A 207 3.46 -4.36 11.05
N PHE A 208 4.02 -4.90 9.96
CA PHE A 208 4.13 -4.17 8.69
C PHE A 208 2.78 -4.15 7.98
N SER A 209 2.45 -3.02 7.35
CA SER A 209 1.32 -2.93 6.41
C SER A 209 1.43 -3.98 5.30
N SER A 210 2.66 -4.33 4.92
CA SER A 210 3.04 -5.33 3.92
C SER A 210 3.30 -6.73 4.47
N ASN A 211 3.10 -7.03 5.76
CA ASN A 211 3.37 -8.31 6.45
C ASN A 211 4.80 -8.88 6.29
N SER A 212 5.56 -8.44 5.31
CA SER A 212 6.90 -8.89 5.01
C SER A 212 7.68 -7.82 4.24
N ALA A 213 8.98 -7.79 4.48
CA ALA A 213 9.91 -6.81 3.96
C ALA A 213 11.25 -7.47 3.66
N CYS A 214 11.94 -7.05 2.60
CA CYS A 214 13.34 -7.41 2.40
C CYS A 214 14.21 -6.57 3.34
N LEU A 215 14.95 -7.23 4.24
CA LEU A 215 15.83 -6.58 5.21
C LEU A 215 17.26 -7.04 5.00
N VAL A 216 18.21 -6.10 5.04
CA VAL A 216 19.64 -6.43 4.97
C VAL A 216 20.06 -6.96 6.35
N PRO A 217 20.36 -8.25 6.51
CA PRO A 217 20.84 -8.77 7.78
C PRO A 217 22.23 -8.20 8.07
N CYS A 218 22.58 -8.09 9.35
CA CYS A 218 23.92 -7.68 9.75
C CYS A 218 24.32 -8.40 11.03
N THR A 219 25.60 -8.70 11.20
CA THR A 219 26.17 -9.16 12.48
C THR A 219 27.07 -8.12 13.14
N SER A 220 27.42 -7.07 12.39
CA SER A 220 28.22 -5.95 12.83
C SER A 220 27.87 -4.67 12.05
N PRO A 221 28.13 -3.47 12.59
CA PRO A 221 27.82 -2.21 11.91
C PRO A 221 28.55 -2.00 10.58
N ASP A 222 29.73 -2.61 10.42
CA ASP A 222 30.55 -2.50 9.20
C ASP A 222 29.91 -3.21 7.99
N GLU A 223 28.89 -4.05 8.21
CA GLU A 223 28.11 -4.70 7.14
C GLU A 223 27.03 -3.78 6.55
N CYS A 224 26.69 -2.70 7.24
CA CYS A 224 25.64 -1.78 6.82
C CYS A 224 26.16 -0.63 5.95
N ALA A 225 25.26 0.01 5.21
CA ALA A 225 25.60 1.23 4.49
C ALA A 225 26.01 2.34 5.48
N THR A 226 26.88 3.25 5.05
CA THR A 226 27.36 4.35 5.90
C THR A 226 26.20 5.16 6.48
N GLY A 227 26.24 5.37 7.80
CA GLY A 227 25.19 6.08 8.54
C GLY A 227 24.04 5.21 9.03
N LEU A 228 24.03 3.91 8.69
CA LEU A 228 23.11 2.93 9.26
C LEU A 228 23.70 2.25 10.50
N ALA A 229 22.79 1.80 11.35
CA ALA A 229 23.06 0.97 12.51
C ALA A 229 22.78 -0.50 12.20
N CYS A 230 23.46 -1.40 12.90
CA CYS A 230 23.10 -2.81 12.94
C CYS A 230 22.29 -3.10 14.21
N GLY A 231 20.96 -3.10 14.11
CA GLY A 231 20.06 -3.08 15.28
C GLY A 231 18.94 -4.12 15.24
N GLU A 232 18.36 -4.42 16.41
CA GLU A 232 17.21 -5.30 16.58
C GLU A 232 15.89 -4.49 16.62
N GLU A 233 15.49 -3.87 15.51
CA GLU A 233 14.26 -3.06 15.50
C GLU A 233 12.99 -3.92 15.36
N ILE A 234 13.05 -4.90 14.46
CA ILE A 234 11.86 -5.58 13.93
C ILE A 234 11.52 -6.84 14.72
N SER A 235 12.51 -7.58 15.24
CA SER A 235 12.27 -8.79 16.06
C SER A 235 13.46 -9.13 16.97
N PRO A 236 13.19 -9.60 18.21
CA PRO A 236 14.26 -9.93 19.15
C PRO A 236 15.20 -10.99 18.61
N GLY A 237 16.51 -10.76 18.73
CA GLY A 237 17.55 -11.69 18.31
C GLY A 237 17.83 -11.75 16.81
N THR A 238 17.26 -10.82 16.01
CA THR A 238 17.61 -10.67 14.59
C THR A 238 17.99 -9.23 14.29
N THR A 239 19.25 -9.01 13.94
CA THR A 239 19.80 -7.70 13.60
C THR A 239 19.76 -7.44 12.10
N HIS A 240 19.41 -6.21 11.73
CA HIS A 240 19.36 -5.74 10.34
C HIS A 240 19.84 -4.30 10.28
N CYS A 241 20.23 -3.89 9.07
CA CYS A 241 20.62 -2.51 8.83
C CYS A 241 19.38 -1.60 8.87
N THR A 242 19.41 -0.63 9.77
CA THR A 242 18.34 0.35 10.00
C THR A 242 18.95 1.74 10.23
N THR A 243 18.18 2.81 10.05
CA THR A 243 18.64 4.16 10.45
C THR A 243 18.63 4.36 11.96
N LEU A 244 17.88 3.53 12.70
CA LEU A 244 17.69 3.68 14.13
C LEU A 244 18.77 2.95 14.92
N CYS A 245 19.27 3.57 15.99
CA CYS A 245 20.21 2.96 16.91
C CYS A 245 19.74 3.07 18.36
N THR A 246 20.15 2.13 19.21
CA THR A 246 19.92 2.19 20.65
C THR A 246 21.20 2.48 21.44
N ASP A 247 22.36 2.09 20.91
CA ASP A 247 23.68 2.36 21.47
C ASP A 247 24.77 2.59 20.41
N ASP A 248 25.95 3.07 20.84
CA ASP A 248 27.06 3.39 19.94
C ASP A 248 27.70 2.16 19.29
N ALA A 249 27.54 0.97 19.88
CA ALA A 249 28.11 -0.28 19.35
C ALA A 249 27.35 -0.79 18.13
N GLU A 250 26.13 -0.31 17.92
CA GLU A 250 25.35 -0.55 16.70
C GLU A 250 25.80 0.33 15.53
N CYS A 251 26.61 1.37 15.77
CA CYS A 251 27.09 2.31 14.76
C CYS A 251 28.49 1.96 14.23
N GLN A 252 28.76 2.32 12.97
CA GLN A 252 30.09 2.20 12.38
C GLN A 252 31.14 3.02 13.13
N VAL A 253 32.40 2.63 13.03
CA VAL A 253 33.52 3.38 13.60
C VAL A 253 33.52 4.82 13.06
N GLY A 254 33.58 5.80 13.98
CA GLY A 254 33.47 7.24 13.65
C GLY A 254 32.05 7.79 13.70
N TYR A 255 31.07 6.98 14.10
CA TYR A 255 29.70 7.38 14.37
C TYR A 255 29.32 7.10 15.83
N SER A 256 28.34 7.85 16.34
CA SER A 256 27.75 7.69 17.67
C SER A 256 26.23 7.74 17.58
N CYS A 257 25.56 7.00 18.45
CA CYS A 257 24.12 6.91 18.50
C CYS A 257 23.51 8.12 19.21
N SER A 258 23.13 9.12 18.41
CA SER A 258 22.70 10.44 18.88
C SER A 258 21.23 10.69 18.64
N ALA A 259 20.59 11.42 19.56
CA ALA A 259 19.18 11.79 19.41
C ALA A 259 18.99 12.86 18.32
N VAL A 260 18.09 12.59 17.38
CA VAL A 260 17.66 13.52 16.32
C VAL A 260 16.14 13.55 16.34
N GLY A 261 15.57 14.57 16.99
CA GLY A 261 14.12 14.64 17.21
C GLY A 261 13.66 13.62 18.25
N ALA A 262 12.69 12.78 17.87
CA ALA A 262 12.18 11.69 18.72
C ALA A 262 13.00 10.39 18.58
N ASP A 263 13.83 10.32 17.54
CA ASP A 263 14.56 9.12 17.15
C ASP A 263 16.03 9.22 17.56
N ARG A 264 16.72 8.08 17.53
CA ARG A 264 18.18 8.00 17.72
C ARG A 264 18.78 7.37 16.48
N VAL A 265 19.78 8.03 15.90
CA VAL A 265 20.40 7.63 14.64
C VAL A 265 21.92 7.73 14.75
N CYS A 266 22.65 6.98 13.93
CA CYS A 266 24.10 7.06 13.88
C CYS A 266 24.54 8.40 13.26
N GLN A 267 25.24 9.23 14.03
CA GLN A 267 25.77 10.53 13.60
C GLN A 267 27.30 10.54 13.65
N PRO A 268 28.00 11.20 12.70
CA PRO A 268 29.46 11.34 12.76
C PRO A 268 29.93 11.96 14.08
N THR A 269 31.00 11.42 14.66
CA THR A 269 31.65 11.94 15.89
C THR A 269 32.67 13.03 15.63
#